data_AF-Q8G8Y6-F1
#
_entry.id   AF-Q8G8Y6-F1
#
_cell.length_a   1.000
_cell.length_b   1.000
_cell.length_c   1.000
_cell.angle_alpha   90.00
_cell.angle_beta   90.00
_cell.angle_gamma   90.00
#
_symmetry.space_group_name_H-M   'P 1'
#
loop_
_entity.id
_entity.type
_entity.pdbx_description
1 polymer ?
#
loop_
_entity_poly.entity_id
_entity_poly.type
_entity_poly.pdbx_seq_one_letter_code
_entity_poly.pdbx_strand_id
1 'polypeptide(L)'
;LLIAASLSFFSASALATPDCVTGKVEYTKYNDDDTFTVKVGDKELFTNRWNLQSLLLSAQITGMTVTIKTNACHNGGGFSEVIFR
;
A
#
# COMPACT_ATOMS: atom_id res chain seq x y z
N LEU A 1 35.77 -34.60 -17.30
CA LEU A 1 35.42 -33.96 -16.00
C LEU A 1 34.20 -33.07 -16.27
N LEU A 2 33.01 -33.45 -15.80
CA LEU A 2 31.77 -32.68 -15.93
C LEU A 2 31.51 -32.00 -14.59
N ILE A 3 31.59 -30.67 -14.53
CA ILE A 3 31.27 -29.90 -13.33
C ILE A 3 29.78 -29.57 -13.39
N ALA A 4 28.97 -30.25 -12.58
CA ALA A 4 27.56 -29.93 -12.39
C ALA A 4 27.44 -28.77 -11.38
N ALA A 5 27.12 -27.57 -11.85
CA ALA A 5 26.80 -26.44 -11.01
C ALA A 5 25.34 -26.57 -10.53
N SER A 6 25.15 -26.93 -9.26
CA SER A 6 23.83 -26.96 -8.62
C SER A 6 23.36 -25.53 -8.35
N LEU A 7 22.46 -25.03 -9.20
CA LEU A 7 21.70 -23.79 -8.99
C LEU A 7 20.63 -24.02 -7.93
N SER A 8 20.92 -23.64 -6.69
CA SER A 8 19.93 -23.61 -5.61
C SER A 8 18.93 -22.49 -5.86
N PHE A 9 17.71 -22.84 -6.30
CA PHE A 9 16.60 -21.89 -6.37
C PHE A 9 16.10 -21.59 -4.95
N PHE A 10 16.51 -20.46 -4.39
CA PHE A 10 15.88 -19.93 -3.18
C PHE A 10 14.49 -19.42 -3.57
N SER A 11 13.44 -20.19 -3.30
CA SER A 11 12.07 -19.69 -3.32
C SER A 11 11.93 -18.68 -2.18
N ALA A 12 12.15 -17.40 -2.45
CA ALA A 12 11.71 -16.33 -1.58
C ALA A 12 10.18 -16.38 -1.55
N SER A 13 9.60 -16.98 -0.52
CA SER A 13 8.19 -16.81 -0.21
C SER A 13 8.00 -15.33 0.10
N ALA A 14 7.54 -14.55 -0.90
CA ALA A 14 7.17 -13.16 -0.68
C ALA A 14 6.05 -13.16 0.37
N LEU A 15 6.38 -12.82 1.62
CA LEU A 15 5.40 -12.67 2.68
C LEU A 15 4.45 -11.56 2.23
N ALA A 16 3.21 -11.94 1.89
CA ALA A 16 2.20 -10.98 1.51
C ALA A 16 1.98 -10.00 2.66
N THR A 17 2.02 -8.71 2.35
CA THR A 17 1.82 -7.64 3.34
C THR A 17 0.42 -7.79 3.96
N PRO A 18 0.27 -7.71 5.29
CA PRO A 18 -1.03 -7.92 5.93
C PRO A 18 -2.00 -6.78 5.62
N ASP A 19 -3.29 -7.08 5.69
CA ASP A 19 -4.34 -6.05 5.66
C ASP A 19 -4.22 -5.19 6.92
N CYS A 20 -4.18 -3.86 6.76
CA CYS A 20 -4.07 -2.91 7.87
C CYS A 20 -5.43 -2.27 8.18
N VAL A 21 -6.08 -1.69 7.17
CA VAL A 21 -7.37 -1.02 7.36
C VAL A 21 -8.22 -1.12 6.10
N THR A 22 -9.53 -1.31 6.28
CA THR A 22 -10.52 -1.37 5.21
C THR A 22 -11.63 -0.37 5.48
N GLY A 23 -11.99 0.42 4.48
CA GLY A 23 -13.07 1.40 4.58
C GLY A 23 -13.12 2.36 3.40
N LYS A 24 -14.01 3.34 3.48
CA LYS A 24 -14.00 4.48 2.55
C LYS A 24 -12.91 5.46 2.94
N VAL A 25 -12.37 6.17 1.95
CA VAL A 25 -11.44 7.27 2.19
C VAL A 25 -12.22 8.46 2.75
N GLU A 26 -11.87 8.89 3.95
CA GLU A 26 -12.48 10.06 4.62
C GLU A 26 -11.92 11.37 4.06
N TYR A 27 -10.61 11.43 3.88
CA TYR A 27 -9.93 12.53 3.20
C TYR A 27 -8.58 12.06 2.62
N THR A 28 -8.08 12.86 1.68
CA THR A 28 -6.71 12.78 1.16
C THR A 28 -5.98 14.10 1.35
N LYS A 29 -4.65 14.06 1.48
CA LYS A 29 -3.78 15.25 1.60
C LYS A 29 -2.50 15.04 0.79
N TYR A 30 -2.22 15.96 -0.12
CA TYR A 30 -0.91 16.08 -0.75
C TYR A 30 0.04 16.72 0.26
N ASN A 31 1.18 16.09 0.52
CA ASN A 31 2.15 16.57 1.50
C ASN A 31 3.26 17.41 0.82
N ASP A 32 3.99 18.22 1.60
CA ASP A 32 5.07 19.07 1.08
C ASP A 32 6.27 18.27 0.52
N ASP A 33 6.37 16.97 0.84
CA ASP A 33 7.41 16.05 0.38
C ASP A 33 6.97 15.18 -0.83
N ASP A 34 5.94 15.62 -1.54
CA ASP A 34 5.33 14.94 -2.70
C ASP A 34 4.72 13.55 -2.41
N THR A 35 4.59 13.18 -1.13
CA THR A 35 3.83 11.99 -0.73
C THR A 35 2.34 12.29 -0.59
N PHE A 36 1.55 11.23 -0.53
CA PHE A 36 0.09 11.32 -0.50
C PHE A 36 -0.49 10.60 0.69
N THR A 37 -1.12 11.36 1.56
CA THR A 37 -1.77 10.87 2.78
C THR A 37 -3.22 10.51 2.49
N VAL A 38 -3.69 9.41 3.08
CA VAL A 38 -5.10 9.02 3.10
C VAL A 38 -5.54 8.70 4.53
N LYS A 39 -6.77 9.08 4.86
CA LYS A 39 -7.44 8.69 6.10
C LYS A 39 -8.51 7.66 5.80
N VAL A 40 -8.40 6.50 6.44
CA VAL A 40 -9.39 5.41 6.35
C VAL A 40 -9.60 4.86 7.77
N GLY A 41 -10.85 4.84 8.25
CA GLY A 41 -11.18 4.25 9.55
C GLY A 41 -10.52 4.98 10.71
N ASP A 42 -9.57 4.37 11.40
CA ASP A 42 -8.81 5.00 12.49
C ASP A 42 -7.33 5.28 12.12
N LYS A 43 -6.98 5.16 10.83
CA LYS A 43 -5.60 5.27 10.33
C LYS A 43 -5.40 6.40 9.33
N GLU A 44 -4.44 7.28 9.63
CA GLU A 44 -3.84 8.19 8.65
C GLU A 44 -2.51 7.57 8.17
N LEU A 45 -2.45 7.18 6.90
CA LEU A 45 -1.31 6.50 6.27
C LEU A 45 -0.85 7.27 5.04
N PHE A 46 0.41 7.14 4.66
CA PHE A 46 0.94 7.82 3.47
C PHE A 46 1.50 6.84 2.44
N THR A 47 1.53 7.27 1.18
CA THR A 47 2.24 6.57 0.12
C THR A 47 3.14 7.51 -0.66
N ASN A 48 4.32 7.01 -1.03
CA ASN A 48 5.23 7.68 -1.96
C ASN A 48 5.05 7.19 -3.41
N ARG A 49 4.02 6.38 -3.68
CA ARG A 49 3.71 5.85 -5.02
C ARG A 49 2.85 6.86 -5.78
N TRP A 50 3.48 7.64 -6.66
CA TRP A 50 2.81 8.71 -7.41
C TRP A 50 1.58 8.24 -8.22
N ASN A 51 1.62 7.02 -8.75
CA ASN A 51 0.49 6.43 -9.46
C ASN A 51 -0.76 6.22 -8.58
N LEU A 52 -0.61 6.12 -7.25
CA LEU A 52 -1.74 5.95 -6.34
C LEU A 52 -2.47 7.26 -6.04
N GLN A 53 -1.88 8.43 -6.29
CA GLN A 53 -2.47 9.73 -5.92
C GLN A 53 -3.84 9.93 -6.57
N SER A 54 -3.90 9.84 -7.90
CA SER A 54 -5.16 10.01 -8.65
C SER A 54 -6.14 8.86 -8.40
N LEU A 55 -5.65 7.63 -8.19
CA LEU A 55 -6.48 6.47 -7.90
C LEU A 55 -7.17 6.59 -6.54
N LEU A 56 -6.45 7.04 -5.51
CA LEU A 56 -6.99 7.23 -4.16
C LEU A 56 -7.95 8.42 -4.10
N LEU A 57 -7.65 9.52 -4.80
CA LEU A 57 -8.58 10.64 -4.93
C LEU A 57 -9.87 10.22 -5.66
N SER A 58 -9.75 9.43 -6.74
CA SER A 58 -10.92 8.89 -7.45
C SER A 58 -11.75 7.99 -6.54
N ALA A 59 -11.11 7.10 -5.78
CA ALA A 59 -11.77 6.23 -4.81
C ALA A 59 -12.49 7.01 -3.71
N GLN A 60 -11.93 8.15 -3.27
CA GLN A 60 -12.61 9.06 -2.35
C GLN A 60 -13.88 9.65 -3.00
N ILE A 61 -13.75 10.22 -4.21
CA ILE A 61 -14.86 10.88 -4.92
C ILE A 61 -16.01 9.92 -5.19
N THR A 62 -15.70 8.68 -5.62
CA THR A 62 -16.70 7.67 -5.95
C THR A 62 -17.19 6.89 -4.72
N GLY A 63 -16.57 7.08 -3.56
CA GLY A 63 -16.92 6.39 -2.32
C GLY A 63 -16.63 4.88 -2.34
N MET A 64 -15.61 4.45 -3.11
CA MET A 64 -15.12 3.08 -3.15
C MET A 64 -14.62 2.63 -1.78
N THR A 65 -14.70 1.32 -1.52
CA THR A 65 -14.07 0.74 -0.34
C THR A 65 -12.66 0.33 -0.69
N VAL A 66 -11.67 0.86 0.03
CA VAL A 66 -10.27 0.49 -0.14
C VAL A 66 -9.82 -0.42 1.00
N THR A 67 -8.87 -1.31 0.72
CA THR A 67 -8.11 -2.05 1.74
C THR A 67 -6.65 -1.72 1.57
N ILE A 68 -6.06 -1.08 2.58
CA ILE A 68 -4.63 -0.73 2.59
C ILE A 68 -3.87 -1.88 3.26
N LYS A 69 -2.82 -2.36 2.59
CA LYS A 69 -1.95 -3.42 3.10
C LYS A 69 -0.59 -2.85 3.43
N THR A 70 -0.17 -2.99 4.69
CA THR A 70 1.13 -2.52 5.17
C THR A 70 1.52 -3.20 6.48
N ASN A 71 2.82 -3.46 6.68
CA ASN A 71 3.37 -3.84 7.98
C ASN A 71 3.44 -2.66 8.96
N ALA A 72 3.46 -1.41 8.44
CA ALA A 72 3.49 -0.18 9.23
C ALA A 72 2.06 0.27 9.58
N CYS A 73 1.29 -0.58 10.25
CA CYS A 73 -0.13 -0.30 10.54
C CYS A 73 -0.33 0.59 11.78
N HIS A 74 0.20 1.81 11.71
CA HIS A 74 0.05 2.86 12.72
C HIS A 74 -0.10 4.21 12.02
N ASN A 75 -0.58 5.25 12.73
CA ASN A 75 -0.68 6.59 12.16
C ASN A 75 0.69 7.10 11.69
N GLY A 76 0.73 7.71 10.50
CA GLY A 76 1.96 8.09 9.81
C GLY A 76 2.71 6.93 9.15
N GLY A 77 2.16 5.72 9.15
CA GLY A 77 2.76 4.56 8.49
C GLY A 77 2.70 4.64 6.96
N GLY A 78 3.74 4.13 6.30
CA GLY A 78 3.82 4.07 4.84
C GLY A 78 3.09 2.86 4.25
N PHE A 79 2.53 2.97 3.05
CA PHE A 79 1.99 1.84 2.29
C PHE A 79 2.31 1.95 0.79
N SER A 80 2.29 0.79 0.11
CA SER A 80 2.40 0.70 -1.35
C SER A 80 1.38 -0.24 -1.99
N GLU A 81 0.56 -0.91 -1.19
CA GLU A 81 -0.41 -1.91 -1.64
C GLU A 81 -1.82 -1.49 -1.22
N VAL A 82 -2.72 -1.41 -2.19
CA VAL A 82 -4.14 -1.06 -2.00
C VAL A 82 -5.01 -1.92 -2.89
N ILE A 83 -6.11 -2.41 -2.34
CA ILE A 83 -7.19 -3.06 -3.10
C ILE A 83 -8.34 -2.07 -3.20
N PHE A 84 -8.86 -1.85 -4.41
CA PHE A 84 -10.02 -1.01 -4.69
C PHE A 84 -11.23 -1.91 -4.98
N ARG A 85 -12.36 -1.71 -4.27
CA ARG A 85 -13.61 -2.48 -4.43
C ARG A 85 -14.80 -1.58 -4.74
#